data_AF-A0A5S4T592-F1
#
_entry.id   AF-A0A5S4T592-F1
#
_cell.length_a   1.000
_cell.length_b   1.000
_cell.length_c   1.000
_cell.angle_alpha   90.00
_cell.angle_beta   90.00
_cell.angle_gamma   90.00
#
_symmetry.space_group_name_H-M   'P 1'
#
loop_
_entity.id
_entity.type
_entity.pdbx_description
1 polymer ?
#
loop_
_entity_poly.entity_id
_entity_poly.type
_entity_poly.pdbx_seq_one_letter_code
_entity_poly.pdbx_strand_id
1 'polypeptide(L)'
;INRLSDYDVDHIVPQSFIKDDSIDNKVLTRSDKNRGKSDDVPSEEVVKKMKNYWRQLLNAKLITQRKFDNLTKAERGGLSELDKAGFIKRQLVETRQITKHVAQILDSRMNTKYDENDKLIREVKVITLKSKLVSDFRKDLQFYKVREINNYHHAHDAYLNAVVGTA
;
A
#
# COMPACT_ATOMS: atom_id res chain seq x y z
N ILE A 1 -26.83 1.62 17.80
CA ILE A 1 -25.61 2.48 17.90
C ILE A 1 -25.91 3.73 17.07
N ASN A 2 -26.31 4.84 17.69
CA ASN A 2 -26.96 5.96 16.99
C ASN A 2 -26.08 7.22 16.84
N ARG A 3 -24.79 7.13 17.21
CA ARG A 3 -23.85 8.27 17.25
C ARG A 3 -22.52 7.95 16.57
N LEU A 4 -22.55 7.14 15.51
CA LEU A 4 -21.33 6.73 14.78
C LEU A 4 -20.57 7.93 14.20
N SER A 5 -21.28 9.02 13.87
CA SER A 5 -20.72 10.30 13.43
C SER A 5 -19.79 10.97 14.43
N ASP A 6 -19.91 10.61 15.71
CA ASP A 6 -19.16 11.25 16.81
C ASP A 6 -17.82 10.53 17.07
N TYR A 7 -17.49 9.51 16.26
CA TYR A 7 -16.29 8.69 16.35
C TYR A 7 -15.43 8.85 15.10
N ASP A 8 -14.14 8.55 15.25
CA ASP A 8 -13.17 8.60 14.18
C ASP A 8 -12.85 7.20 13.68
N VAL A 9 -12.65 7.09 12.37
CA VAL A 9 -12.02 5.92 11.74
C VAL A 9 -10.53 6.20 11.62
N ASP A 10 -9.72 5.49 12.41
CA ASP A 10 -8.25 5.61 12.39
C ASP A 10 -7.60 4.44 11.65
N HIS A 11 -6.38 4.67 11.16
CA HIS A 11 -5.54 3.63 10.60
C HIS A 11 -4.56 3.10 11.66
N ILE A 12 -4.47 1.78 11.78
CA ILE A 12 -3.59 1.12 12.76
C ILE A 12 -2.13 1.42 12.42
N VAL A 13 -1.73 1.16 11.18
CA VAL A 13 -0.47 1.64 10.60
C VAL A 13 -0.79 2.89 9.79
N PRO A 14 -0.09 4.03 10.05
CA PRO A 14 -0.40 5.30 9.40
C PRO A 14 -0.38 5.24 7.87
N GLN A 15 -1.29 6.01 7.26
CA GLN A 15 -1.43 6.11 5.80
C GLN A 15 -0.21 6.71 5.08
N SER A 16 0.64 7.44 5.81
CA SER A 16 1.93 7.94 5.32
C SER A 16 2.85 6.77 4.93
N PHE A 17 2.85 5.69 5.73
CA PHE A 17 3.65 4.50 5.46
C PHE A 17 2.94 3.50 4.55
N ILE A 18 1.68 3.18 4.77
CA ILE A 18 0.95 2.19 3.98
C ILE A 18 -0.41 2.69 3.51
N LYS A 19 -0.64 2.64 2.20
CA LYS A 19 -1.96 2.91 1.60
C LYS A 19 -2.84 1.67 1.67
N ASP A 20 -3.30 1.35 2.87
CA ASP A 20 -4.23 0.25 3.15
C ASP A 20 -5.50 0.79 3.81
N ASP A 21 -6.56 0.90 3.00
CA ASP A 21 -7.91 1.33 3.42
C ASP A 21 -8.86 0.17 3.71
N SER A 22 -8.34 -1.06 3.76
CA SER A 22 -9.12 -2.23 4.13
C SER A 22 -9.53 -2.18 5.60
N ILE A 23 -10.54 -2.98 5.98
CA ILE A 23 -10.95 -3.14 7.37
C ILE A 23 -9.79 -3.63 8.25
N ASP A 24 -8.83 -4.35 7.67
CA ASP A 24 -7.67 -4.90 8.38
C ASP A 24 -6.68 -3.85 8.88
N ASN A 25 -6.72 -2.64 8.34
CA ASN A 25 -5.90 -1.53 8.82
C ASN A 25 -6.73 -0.40 9.44
N LYS A 26 -8.06 -0.54 9.58
CA LYS A 26 -8.94 0.50 10.14
C LYS A 26 -9.58 0.10 11.45
N VAL A 27 -9.73 1.06 12.35
CA VAL A 27 -10.44 0.90 13.63
C VAL A 27 -11.37 2.07 13.88
N LEU A 28 -12.49 1.81 14.57
CA LEU A 28 -13.38 2.87 15.06
C LEU A 28 -13.01 3.20 16.50
N THR A 29 -12.73 4.45 16.79
CA THR A 29 -12.29 4.92 18.11
C THR A 29 -12.84 6.31 18.42
N ARG A 30 -12.82 6.71 19.68
CA ARG A 30 -13.25 8.07 20.07
C ARG A 30 -12.19 9.09 19.65
N SER A 31 -12.66 10.25 19.20
CA SER A 31 -11.79 11.30 18.63
C SER A 31 -10.85 11.93 19.67
N ASP A 32 -11.23 11.96 20.94
CA ASP A 32 -10.41 12.44 22.05
C ASP A 32 -9.11 11.62 22.23
N LYS A 33 -9.18 10.30 21.99
CA LYS A 33 -8.03 9.39 22.05
C LYS A 33 -7.17 9.38 20.78
N ASN A 34 -7.71 9.85 19.65
CA ASN A 34 -7.01 9.89 18.36
C ASN A 34 -6.14 11.13 18.16
N ARG A 35 -6.59 12.31 18.61
CA ARG A 35 -5.91 13.59 18.32
C ARG A 35 -4.49 13.72 18.90
N GLY A 36 -4.09 12.84 19.82
CA GLY A 36 -2.76 12.82 20.43
C GLY A 36 -1.80 11.76 19.85
N LYS A 37 -2.18 11.06 18.78
CA LYS A 37 -1.36 9.97 18.22
C LYS A 37 -0.23 10.53 17.34
N SER A 38 1.00 10.03 17.55
CA SER A 38 2.14 10.23 16.65
C SER A 38 1.98 9.40 15.36
N ASP A 39 2.83 9.61 14.37
CA ASP A 39 2.97 8.79 13.15
C ASP A 39 3.50 7.36 13.48
N ASP A 40 2.83 6.63 14.37
CA ASP A 40 3.21 5.28 14.79
C ASP A 40 1.99 4.39 15.07
N VAL A 41 2.23 3.11 15.33
CA VAL A 41 1.22 2.14 15.79
C VAL A 41 0.67 2.53 17.18
N PRO A 42 -0.44 1.92 17.64
CA PRO A 42 -0.98 2.21 18.97
C PRO A 42 0.09 2.09 20.05
N SER A 43 0.12 3.04 21.00
CA SER A 43 1.14 3.08 22.06
C SER A 43 1.12 1.82 22.93
N GLU A 44 2.26 1.49 23.56
CA GLU A 44 2.35 0.33 24.45
C GLU A 44 1.28 0.30 25.55
N GLU A 45 0.91 1.47 26.10
CA GLU A 45 -0.12 1.57 27.12
C GLU A 45 -1.48 1.13 26.59
N VAL A 46 -1.82 1.54 25.37
CA VAL A 46 -3.05 1.10 24.68
C VAL A 46 -2.99 -0.40 24.43
N VAL A 47 -1.85 -0.92 23.98
CA VAL A 47 -1.68 -2.36 23.73
C VAL A 47 -1.88 -3.17 25.01
N LYS A 48 -1.22 -2.80 26.12
CA LYS A 48 -1.35 -3.49 27.40
C LYS A 48 -2.80 -3.54 27.89
N LYS A 49 -3.57 -2.46 27.71
CA LYS A 49 -4.98 -2.38 28.10
C LYS A 49 -5.89 -3.20 27.17
N MET A 50 -5.64 -3.18 25.86
CA MET A 50 -6.59 -3.70 24.85
C MET A 50 -6.26 -5.09 24.31
N LYS A 51 -5.04 -5.59 24.49
CA LYS A 51 -4.55 -6.84 23.88
C LYS A 51 -5.42 -8.06 24.18
N ASN A 52 -5.88 -8.21 25.42
CA ASN A 52 -6.77 -9.33 25.80
C ASN A 52 -8.11 -9.26 25.06
N TYR A 53 -8.69 -8.05 24.94
CA TYR A 53 -9.90 -7.83 24.16
C TYR A 53 -9.68 -8.12 22.67
N TRP A 54 -8.60 -7.62 22.08
CA TRP A 54 -8.27 -7.92 20.68
C TRP A 54 -8.02 -9.41 20.44
N ARG A 55 -7.47 -10.13 21.42
CA ARG A 55 -7.30 -11.59 21.33
C ARG A 55 -8.66 -12.32 21.31
N GLN A 56 -9.64 -11.85 22.09
CA GLN A 56 -11.01 -12.38 22.02
C GLN A 56 -11.61 -12.14 20.63
N LEU A 57 -11.43 -10.94 20.06
CA LEU A 57 -11.89 -10.62 18.70
C LEU A 57 -11.22 -11.51 17.64
N LEU A 58 -9.91 -11.78 17.79
CA LEU A 58 -9.15 -12.65 16.90
C LEU A 58 -9.69 -14.09 16.97
N ASN A 59 -9.89 -14.62 18.18
CA ASN A 59 -10.45 -15.96 18.38
C ASN A 59 -11.87 -16.09 17.81
N ALA A 60 -12.66 -15.01 17.88
CA ALA A 60 -13.99 -14.91 17.28
C ALA A 60 -13.95 -14.63 15.75
N LYS A 61 -12.77 -14.52 15.14
CA LYS A 61 -12.56 -14.19 13.72
C LYS A 61 -13.16 -12.84 13.29
N LEU A 62 -13.37 -11.93 14.23
CA LEU A 62 -13.83 -10.55 13.96
C LEU A 62 -12.69 -9.65 13.49
N ILE A 63 -11.45 -10.04 13.76
CA ILE A 63 -10.24 -9.41 13.22
C ILE A 63 -9.30 -10.49 12.68
N THR A 64 -8.49 -10.15 11.68
CA THR A 64 -7.47 -11.05 11.15
C THR A 64 -6.22 -11.08 12.02
N GLN A 65 -5.39 -12.11 11.86
CA GLN A 65 -4.09 -12.20 12.51
C GLN A 65 -3.22 -10.98 12.20
N ARG A 66 -3.18 -10.56 10.93
CA ARG A 66 -2.45 -9.37 10.48
C ARG A 66 -2.89 -8.11 11.24
N LYS A 67 -4.19 -7.92 11.42
CA LYS A 67 -4.74 -6.78 12.16
C LYS A 67 -4.31 -6.82 13.63
N PHE A 68 -4.41 -7.98 14.28
CA PHE A 68 -3.97 -8.18 15.65
C PHE A 68 -2.46 -7.92 15.83
N ASP A 69 -1.64 -8.41 14.90
CA ASP A 69 -0.19 -8.21 14.93
C ASP A 69 0.15 -6.73 14.81
N ASN A 70 -0.47 -6.00 13.88
CA ASN A 70 -0.25 -4.55 13.74
C ASN A 70 -0.71 -3.78 14.98
N LEU A 71 -1.87 -4.13 15.56
CA LEU A 71 -2.39 -3.51 16.78
C LEU A 71 -1.46 -3.71 17.97
N THR A 72 -0.75 -4.84 18.04
CA THR A 72 0.15 -5.19 19.15
C THR A 72 1.62 -4.89 18.88
N LYS A 73 1.94 -4.22 17.76
CA LYS A 73 3.32 -4.06 17.30
C LYS A 73 4.19 -3.22 18.24
N ALA A 74 3.60 -2.31 19.03
CA ALA A 74 4.35 -1.52 20.02
C ALA A 74 5.08 -2.38 21.07
N GLU A 75 4.52 -3.51 21.51
CA GLU A 75 5.20 -4.44 22.44
C GLU A 75 6.45 -5.09 21.84
N ARG A 76 6.62 -5.01 20.52
CA ARG A 76 7.77 -5.54 19.77
C ARG A 76 8.66 -4.41 19.23
N GLY A 77 8.62 -3.24 19.87
CA GLY A 77 9.44 -2.08 19.50
C GLY A 77 8.82 -1.16 18.43
N GLY A 78 7.53 -1.28 18.14
CA GLY A 78 6.82 -0.37 17.23
C GLY A 78 7.22 -0.50 15.77
N LEU A 79 7.11 0.59 15.00
CA LEU A 79 7.59 0.67 13.62
C LEU A 79 9.09 0.98 13.60
N SER A 80 9.91 -0.04 13.30
CA SER A 80 11.34 0.16 13.06
C SER A 80 11.59 0.98 11.78
N GLU A 81 12.78 1.58 11.66
CA GLU A 81 13.18 2.27 10.43
C GLU A 81 13.20 1.33 9.20
N LEU A 82 13.54 0.05 9.40
CA LEU A 82 13.46 -0.96 8.35
C LEU A 82 12.01 -1.24 7.93
N ASP A 83 11.06 -1.27 8.87
CA ASP A 83 9.64 -1.40 8.56
C ASP A 83 9.17 -0.21 7.71
N LYS A 84 9.49 1.02 8.13
CA LYS A 84 9.14 2.25 7.42
C LYS A 84 9.70 2.26 6.00
N ALA A 85 10.99 1.96 5.84
CA ALA A 85 11.63 1.83 4.53
C ALA A 85 10.98 0.73 3.68
N GLY A 86 10.65 -0.42 4.28
CA GLY A 86 9.94 -1.51 3.61
C GLY A 86 8.52 -1.15 3.18
N PHE A 87 7.81 -0.32 3.94
CA PHE A 87 6.51 0.21 3.56
C PHE A 87 6.62 1.18 2.38
N ILE A 88 7.55 2.13 2.43
CA ILE A 88 7.81 3.08 1.33
C ILE A 88 8.22 2.33 0.05
N LYS A 89 9.14 1.37 0.15
CA LYS A 89 9.55 0.53 -1.00
C LYS A 89 8.34 -0.20 -1.60
N ARG A 90 7.42 -0.71 -0.77
CA ARG A 90 6.19 -1.34 -1.25
C ARG A 90 5.20 -0.36 -1.88
N GLN A 91 5.31 0.95 -1.66
CA GLN A 91 4.51 1.93 -2.41
C GLN A 91 5.01 2.11 -3.84
N LEU A 92 6.32 1.94 -4.07
CA LEU A 92 6.97 2.15 -5.37
C LEU A 92 7.02 0.87 -6.22
N VAL A 93 7.36 -0.26 -5.59
CA VAL A 93 7.62 -1.53 -6.29
C VAL A 93 6.35 -2.35 -6.43
N GLU A 94 6.06 -2.83 -7.63
CA GLU A 94 4.96 -3.78 -7.88
C GLU A 94 5.32 -5.19 -7.35
N THR A 95 4.42 -5.77 -6.57
CA THR A 95 4.62 -7.05 -5.89
C THR A 95 3.58 -8.10 -6.25
N ARG A 96 2.49 -7.71 -6.95
CA ARG A 96 1.41 -8.61 -7.34
C ARG A 96 1.86 -9.61 -8.39
N GLN A 97 1.58 -10.90 -8.16
CA GLN A 97 1.97 -11.97 -9.07
C GLN A 97 1.31 -11.85 -10.44
N ILE A 98 0.05 -11.40 -10.49
CA ILE A 98 -0.64 -11.17 -11.76
C ILE A 98 0.15 -10.19 -12.65
N THR A 99 0.65 -9.10 -12.09
CA THR A 99 1.44 -8.10 -12.84
C THR A 99 2.81 -8.64 -13.22
N LYS A 100 3.44 -9.41 -12.33
CA LYS A 100 4.72 -10.08 -12.62
C LYS A 100 4.60 -11.06 -13.78
N HIS A 101 3.50 -11.83 -13.84
CA HIS A 101 3.26 -12.75 -14.94
C HIS A 101 3.02 -12.02 -16.26
N VAL A 102 2.27 -10.90 -16.26
CA VAL A 102 2.14 -10.06 -17.46
C VAL A 102 3.50 -9.56 -17.94
N ALA A 103 4.34 -9.07 -17.02
CA ALA A 103 5.69 -8.63 -17.36
C ALA A 103 6.55 -9.76 -17.92
N GLN A 104 6.49 -10.95 -17.32
CA GLN A 104 7.21 -12.14 -17.77
C GLN A 104 6.76 -12.61 -19.16
N ILE A 105 5.46 -12.60 -19.45
CA ILE A 105 4.91 -12.96 -20.76
C ILE A 105 5.41 -11.99 -21.85
N LEU A 106 5.45 -10.70 -21.54
CA LEU A 106 5.98 -9.70 -22.48
C LEU A 106 7.49 -9.85 -22.66
N ASP A 107 8.24 -10.01 -21.56
CA ASP A 107 9.69 -10.16 -21.55
C ASP A 107 10.13 -11.38 -22.36
N SER A 108 9.47 -12.54 -22.19
CA SER A 108 9.81 -13.77 -22.92
C SER A 108 9.47 -13.71 -24.41
N ARG A 109 8.46 -12.92 -24.81
CA ARG A 109 8.11 -12.74 -26.22
C ARG A 109 9.00 -11.73 -26.93
N MET A 110 9.47 -10.70 -26.21
CA MET A 110 10.28 -9.63 -26.78
C MET A 110 11.78 -9.94 -26.76
N ASN A 111 12.23 -10.74 -25.79
CA ASN A 111 13.64 -11.11 -25.62
C ASN A 111 13.80 -12.61 -25.89
N THR A 112 14.12 -12.97 -27.13
CA THR A 112 14.24 -14.37 -27.58
C THR A 112 15.65 -14.76 -28.03
N LYS A 113 16.58 -13.80 -28.09
CA LYS A 113 17.95 -14.00 -28.59
C LYS A 113 18.90 -14.33 -27.43
N TYR A 114 19.91 -15.12 -27.75
CA TYR A 114 20.98 -15.51 -26.84
C TYR A 114 22.32 -15.09 -27.43
N ASP A 115 23.27 -14.73 -26.56
CA ASP A 115 24.64 -14.41 -26.97
C ASP A 115 25.49 -15.68 -27.19
N GLU A 116 26.74 -15.49 -27.58
CA GLU A 116 27.71 -16.56 -27.81
C GLU A 116 27.97 -17.45 -26.58
N ASN A 117 27.60 -17.00 -25.38
CA ASN A 117 27.74 -17.71 -24.11
C ASN A 117 26.39 -18.28 -23.61
N ASP A 118 25.40 -18.40 -24.49
CA ASP A 118 24.04 -18.87 -24.17
C ASP A 118 23.33 -18.04 -23.09
N LYS A 119 23.65 -16.74 -23.01
CA LYS A 119 22.98 -15.81 -22.11
C LYS A 119 21.90 -15.04 -22.85
N LEU A 120 20.72 -14.95 -22.24
CA LEU A 120 19.59 -14.19 -22.79
C LEU A 120 19.96 -12.71 -22.99
N ILE A 121 19.84 -12.23 -24.23
CA ILE A 121 20.02 -10.83 -24.61
C ILE A 121 18.69 -10.11 -24.37
N ARG A 122 18.69 -9.13 -23.45
CA ARG A 122 17.51 -8.28 -23.18
C ARG A 122 17.57 -7.01 -24.02
N GLU A 123 16.96 -7.06 -25.21
CA GLU A 123 16.81 -5.90 -26.09
C GLU A 123 15.69 -4.96 -25.59
N VAL A 124 14.62 -5.53 -25.04
CA VAL A 124 13.46 -4.78 -24.52
C VAL A 124 13.38 -4.92 -23.00
N LYS A 125 13.40 -3.78 -22.30
CA LYS A 125 13.22 -3.75 -20.84
C LYS A 125 11.73 -3.58 -20.50
N VAL A 126 11.11 -4.61 -19.95
CA VAL A 126 9.72 -4.54 -19.46
C VAL A 126 9.69 -3.91 -18.07
N ILE A 127 9.08 -2.73 -17.97
CA ILE A 127 8.96 -1.96 -16.72
C ILE A 127 7.52 -2.06 -16.21
N THR A 128 7.36 -2.29 -14.91
CA THR A 128 6.05 -2.28 -14.24
C THR A 128 6.02 -1.16 -13.22
N LEU A 129 4.93 -0.38 -13.22
CA LEU A 129 4.74 0.75 -12.34
C LEU A 129 3.49 0.57 -11.49
N LYS A 130 3.54 1.04 -10.25
CA LYS A 130 2.35 1.19 -9.42
C LYS A 130 1.59 2.45 -9.81
N SER A 131 0.26 2.33 -9.85
CA SER A 131 -0.65 3.45 -10.19
C SER A 131 -0.48 4.68 -9.29
N LYS A 132 0.01 4.51 -8.06
CA LYS A 132 0.32 5.61 -7.15
C LYS A 132 1.35 6.58 -7.74
N LEU A 133 2.37 6.09 -8.45
CA LEU A 133 3.39 6.95 -9.07
C LEU A 133 2.76 7.92 -10.07
N VAL A 134 1.95 7.42 -11.01
CA VAL A 134 1.25 8.29 -11.98
C VAL A 134 0.19 9.15 -11.31
N SER A 135 -0.48 8.64 -10.27
CA SER A 135 -1.45 9.45 -9.53
C SER A 135 -0.81 10.62 -8.78
N ASP A 136 0.38 10.43 -8.22
CA ASP A 136 1.12 11.49 -7.52
C ASP A 136 1.69 12.47 -8.54
N PHE A 137 2.31 11.99 -9.64
CA PHE A 137 2.79 12.81 -10.76
C PHE A 137 1.69 13.72 -11.33
N ARG A 138 0.47 13.20 -11.49
CA ARG A 138 -0.70 13.99 -11.92
C ARG A 138 -1.04 15.11 -10.95
N LYS A 139 -0.95 14.88 -9.64
CA LYS A 139 -1.27 15.91 -8.64
C LYS A 139 -0.21 17.00 -8.62
N ASP A 140 1.06 16.59 -8.66
CA ASP A 140 2.21 17.51 -8.58
C ASP A 140 2.25 18.46 -9.79
N LEU A 141 1.85 17.97 -10.97
CA LEU A 141 1.82 18.74 -12.22
C LEU A 141 0.41 19.18 -12.65
N GLN A 142 -0.59 19.06 -11.77
CA GLN A 142 -1.97 19.50 -12.01
C GLN A 142 -2.67 18.85 -13.23
N PHE A 143 -2.29 17.63 -13.61
CA PHE A 143 -2.96 16.82 -14.64
C PHE A 143 -4.16 16.04 -14.07
N TYR A 144 -5.23 16.77 -13.73
CA TYR A 144 -6.42 16.20 -13.13
C TYR A 144 -7.13 15.17 -14.01
N LYS A 145 -7.64 14.11 -13.38
CA LYS A 145 -8.38 13.02 -14.02
C LYS A 145 -9.81 13.01 -13.51
N VAL A 146 -10.77 13.19 -14.41
CA VAL A 146 -12.21 13.06 -14.15
C VAL A 146 -12.74 11.98 -15.09
N ARG A 147 -13.17 10.83 -14.54
CA ARG A 147 -13.52 9.64 -15.33
C ARG A 147 -14.92 9.77 -15.95
N GLU A 148 -15.76 10.59 -15.33
CA GLU A 148 -17.16 10.79 -15.63
C GLU A 148 -17.35 11.63 -16.90
N ILE A 149 -16.34 12.41 -17.30
CA ILE A 149 -16.39 13.25 -18.50
C ILE A 149 -16.24 12.39 -19.77
N ASN A 150 -15.24 11.51 -19.79
CA ASN A 150 -14.97 10.63 -20.95
C ASN A 150 -14.00 9.47 -20.62
N ASN A 151 -13.80 8.60 -21.62
CA ASN A 151 -12.94 7.42 -21.54
C ASN A 151 -11.45 7.69 -21.88
N TYR A 152 -11.04 8.94 -22.17
CA TYR A 152 -9.64 9.24 -22.54
C TYR A 152 -8.65 9.01 -21.40
N HIS A 153 -9.15 8.90 -20.18
CA HIS A 153 -8.32 8.69 -19.01
C HIS A 153 -7.47 7.40 -19.09
N HIS A 154 -7.91 6.36 -19.82
CA HIS A 154 -7.09 5.17 -20.08
C HIS A 154 -5.88 5.48 -20.96
N ALA A 155 -6.08 6.23 -22.04
CA ALA A 155 -5.00 6.65 -22.94
C ALA A 155 -4.00 7.58 -22.23
N HIS A 156 -4.53 8.55 -21.47
CA HIS A 156 -3.69 9.46 -20.70
C HIS A 156 -2.89 8.72 -19.61
N ASP A 157 -3.50 7.78 -18.89
CA ASP A 157 -2.79 6.98 -17.89
C ASP A 157 -1.69 6.10 -18.54
N ALA A 158 -1.95 5.51 -19.71
CA ALA A 158 -0.95 4.73 -20.45
C ALA A 158 0.24 5.59 -20.94
N TYR A 159 -0.05 6.78 -21.48
CA TYR A 159 0.98 7.73 -21.90
C TYR A 159 1.85 8.18 -20.72
N LEU A 160 1.23 8.56 -19.60
CA LEU A 160 1.97 8.99 -18.40
C LEU A 160 2.77 7.85 -17.78
N ASN A 161 2.29 6.61 -17.83
CA ASN A 161 3.09 5.45 -17.41
C ASN A 161 4.39 5.34 -18.21
N ALA A 162 4.35 5.56 -19.53
CA ALA A 162 5.55 5.54 -20.36
C ALA A 162 6.51 6.66 -19.96
N VAL A 163 6.02 7.91 -19.88
CA VAL A 163 6.84 9.08 -19.50
C VAL A 163 7.50 8.89 -18.13
N VAL A 164 6.73 8.51 -17.10
CA VAL A 164 7.23 8.31 -15.74
C VAL A 164 8.16 7.09 -15.63
N GLY A 165 7.93 6.06 -16.45
CA GLY A 165 8.74 4.84 -16.41
C GLY A 165 10.10 4.95 -17.11
N THR A 166 10.23 5.87 -18.06
CA THR A 166 11.47 6.07 -18.83
C THR A 166 12.32 7.24 -18.37
N ALA A 167 11.73 8.22 -17.69
CA ALA A 167 12.45 9.34 -17.09
C ALA A 167 13.36 8.89 -15.95
#